data_AF-A0A811T9A2-F1
#
_entry.id   AF-A0A811T9A2-F1
#
_cell.length_a   1.000
_cell.length_b   1.000
_cell.length_c   1.000
_cell.angle_alpha   90.00
_cell.angle_beta   90.00
_cell.angle_gamma   90.00
#
_symmetry.space_group_name_H-M   'P 1'
#
loop_
_entity.id
_entity.type
_entity.pdbx_description
1 polymer ?
#
loop_
_entity_poly.entity_id
_entity_poly.type
_entity_poly.pdbx_seq_one_letter_code
_entity_poly.pdbx_strand_id
1 'polypeptide(L)'
;METKGTPLYRKQLPESEIINICKHLVEKNGIRSIERLTGHHRDTIGRLLEDMAEHAEAMNEYLIKNLGLTPFECDELWSNAQKNKKILSPAAQIGLKKVMLGSIPA
;
A
#
# COMPACT_ATOMS: atom_id res chain seq x y z
N MET A 1 20.70 0.64 7.34
CA MET A 1 19.28 0.37 7.68
C MET A 1 18.45 0.84 6.51
N GLU A 2 18.14 -0.05 5.57
CA GLU A 2 17.59 0.33 4.25
C GLU A 2 16.11 0.75 4.31
N THR A 3 15.34 0.33 5.31
CA THR A 3 13.89 0.60 5.39
C THR A 3 13.49 1.64 6.45
N LYS A 4 14.45 2.28 7.14
CA LYS A 4 14.16 3.24 8.22
C LYS A 4 13.46 4.48 7.63
N GLY A 5 12.26 4.79 8.13
CA GLY A 5 11.43 5.89 7.59
C GLY A 5 10.38 5.45 6.56
N THR A 6 10.27 4.14 6.30
CA THR A 6 9.23 3.55 5.44
C THR A 6 8.33 2.61 6.28
N PRO A 7 7.08 2.35 5.84
CA PRO A 7 6.22 1.29 6.35
C PRO A 7 6.82 -0.12 6.35
N LEU A 8 7.89 -0.34 5.58
CA LEU A 8 8.60 -1.61 5.54
C LEU A 8 9.54 -1.77 6.73
N TYR A 9 9.71 -0.73 7.55
CA TYR A 9 10.52 -0.78 8.74
C TYR A 9 9.99 -1.86 9.71
N ARG A 10 10.87 -2.82 10.03
CA ARG A 10 10.58 -3.96 10.93
C ARG A 10 9.49 -4.92 10.44
N LYS A 11 9.11 -4.89 9.17
CA LYS A 11 8.23 -5.93 8.61
C LYS A 11 8.99 -7.26 8.54
N GLN A 12 8.32 -8.31 8.99
CA GLN A 12 8.83 -9.69 8.90
C GLN A 12 8.57 -10.30 7.51
N LEU A 13 7.73 -9.64 6.70
CA LEU A 13 7.45 -10.05 5.33
C LEU A 13 8.63 -9.63 4.44
N PRO A 14 9.19 -10.54 3.61
CA PRO A 14 10.22 -10.16 2.66
C PRO A 14 9.65 -9.18 1.63
N GLU A 15 10.51 -8.29 1.14
CA GLU A 15 10.10 -7.21 0.24
C GLU A 15 9.43 -7.70 -1.05
N SER A 16 9.90 -8.82 -1.61
CA SER A 16 9.29 -9.46 -2.79
C SER A 16 7.83 -9.83 -2.58
N GLU A 17 7.47 -10.28 -1.37
CA GLU A 17 6.08 -10.64 -1.03
C GLU A 17 5.22 -9.39 -0.83
N ILE A 18 5.79 -8.33 -0.26
CA ILE A 18 5.12 -7.03 -0.14
C ILE A 18 4.81 -6.48 -1.54
N ILE A 19 5.77 -6.54 -2.46
CA ILE A 19 5.58 -6.16 -3.86
C ILE A 19 4.48 -7.01 -4.50
N ASN A 20 4.50 -8.32 -4.30
CA ASN A 20 3.49 -9.22 -4.86
C ASN A 20 2.07 -8.86 -4.38
N ILE A 21 1.90 -8.59 -3.08
CA ILE A 21 0.64 -8.11 -2.52
C ILE A 21 0.24 -6.76 -3.15
N CYS A 22 1.17 -5.81 -3.26
CA CYS A 22 0.91 -4.50 -3.85
C CYS A 22 0.47 -4.60 -5.31
N LYS A 23 1.10 -5.44 -6.13
CA LYS A 23 0.71 -5.67 -7.53
C LYS A 23 -0.72 -6.17 -7.64
N HIS A 24 -1.11 -7.15 -6.81
CA HIS A 24 -2.49 -7.60 -6.82
C HIS A 24 -3.49 -6.53 -6.36
N LEU A 25 -3.09 -5.63 -5.46
CA LEU A 25 -3.93 -4.48 -5.06
C LEU A 25 -4.10 -3.48 -6.20
N VAL A 26 -3.05 -3.19 -6.97
CA VAL A 26 -3.09 -2.37 -8.19
C VAL A 26 -4.05 -2.99 -9.20
N GLU A 27 -3.99 -4.31 -9.40
CA GLU A 27 -4.93 -5.08 -10.23
C GLU A 27 -6.37 -5.15 -9.67
N LYS A 28 -6.66 -4.41 -8.58
CA LYS A 28 -7.99 -4.32 -7.94
C LYS A 28 -8.50 -5.63 -7.35
N ASN A 29 -7.60 -6.57 -7.04
CA ASN A 29 -7.97 -7.75 -6.27
C ASN A 29 -8.40 -7.36 -4.86
N GLY A 30 -9.47 -8.00 -4.35
CA GLY A 30 -9.87 -7.87 -2.95
C GLY A 30 -8.96 -8.67 -2.02
N ILE A 31 -8.87 -8.28 -0.74
CA ILE A 31 -7.99 -8.91 0.27
C ILE A 31 -8.15 -10.44 0.33
N ARG A 32 -9.38 -10.97 0.24
CA ARG A 32 -9.62 -12.43 0.24
C ARG A 32 -9.10 -13.13 -1.03
N SER A 33 -9.05 -12.42 -2.15
CA SER A 33 -8.44 -12.94 -3.38
C SER A 33 -6.93 -13.01 -3.23
N ILE A 34 -6.33 -11.95 -2.71
CA ILE A 34 -4.89 -11.85 -2.45
C ILE A 34 -4.44 -12.92 -1.46
N GLU A 35 -5.22 -13.18 -0.40
CA GLU A 35 -4.97 -14.27 0.54
C GLU A 35 -4.84 -15.64 -0.16
N ARG A 36 -5.73 -15.92 -1.13
CA ARG A 36 -5.66 -17.17 -1.91
C ARG A 36 -4.50 -17.20 -2.90
N LEU A 37 -4.16 -16.07 -3.50
CA LEU A 37 -3.09 -15.98 -4.52
C LEU A 37 -1.69 -16.01 -3.90
N THR A 38 -1.52 -15.39 -2.74
CA THR A 38 -0.21 -15.18 -2.10
C THR A 38 0.02 -16.09 -0.90
N GLY A 39 -1.04 -16.72 -0.35
CA GLY A 39 -0.96 -17.54 0.85
C GLY A 39 -0.85 -16.74 2.16
N HIS A 40 -0.77 -15.41 2.11
CA HIS A 40 -0.73 -14.57 3.30
C HIS A 40 -2.11 -14.39 3.91
N HIS A 41 -2.22 -14.54 5.22
CA HIS A 41 -3.49 -14.35 5.92
C HIS A 41 -4.04 -12.93 5.70
N ARG A 42 -5.36 -12.79 5.55
CA ARG A 42 -6.01 -11.49 5.31
C ARG A 42 -5.68 -10.41 6.32
N ASP A 43 -5.42 -10.76 7.58
CA ASP A 43 -5.03 -9.80 8.62
C ASP A 43 -3.62 -9.26 8.38
N THR A 44 -2.71 -10.08 7.85
CA THR A 44 -1.37 -9.64 7.46
C THR A 44 -1.46 -8.64 6.30
N ILE A 45 -2.27 -8.96 5.29
CA ILE A 45 -2.52 -8.08 4.14
C ILE A 45 -3.19 -6.78 4.58
N GLY A 46 -4.17 -6.87 5.48
CA GLY A 46 -4.87 -5.71 6.05
C GLY A 46 -3.96 -4.79 6.84
N ARG A 47 -3.11 -5.34 7.72
CA ARG A 47 -2.11 -4.56 8.47
C ARG A 47 -1.14 -3.87 7.52
N LEU A 48 -0.60 -4.60 6.55
CA LEU A 48 0.32 -4.02 5.54
C LEU A 48 -0.34 -2.82 4.83
N LEU A 49 -1.59 -2.95 4.39
CA LEU A 49 -2.36 -1.87 3.79
C LEU A 49 -2.53 -0.67 4.72
N GLU A 50 -2.82 -0.92 6.00
CA GLU A 50 -2.97 0.12 7.02
C GLU A 50 -1.65 0.85 7.25
N ASP A 51 -0.54 0.14 7.45
CA ASP A 51 0.80 0.72 7.63
C ASP A 51 1.21 1.58 6.42
N MET A 52 0.91 1.11 5.21
CA MET A 52 1.15 1.84 3.97
C MET A 52 0.33 3.12 3.90
N ALA A 53 -0.95 3.05 4.28
CA ALA A 53 -1.85 4.20 4.29
C ALA A 53 -1.46 5.26 5.34
N GLU A 54 -0.97 4.84 6.51
CA GLU A 54 -0.48 5.74 7.56
C GLU A 54 0.71 6.59 7.11
N HIS A 55 1.57 6.03 6.25
CA HIS A 55 2.73 6.72 5.72
C HIS A 55 2.64 6.91 4.20
N ALA A 56 1.42 7.12 3.67
CA ALA A 56 1.18 7.14 2.23
C ALA A 56 2.11 8.10 1.47
N GLU A 57 2.42 9.26 2.07
CA GLU A 57 3.34 10.26 1.50
C GLU A 57 4.76 9.70 1.28
N ALA A 58 5.35 9.10 2.32
CA ALA A 58 6.65 8.45 2.23
C ALA A 58 6.61 7.20 1.33
N MET A 59 5.47 6.50 1.30
CA MET A 59 5.26 5.34 0.44
C MET A 59 5.18 5.71 -1.03
N ASN A 60 4.62 6.87 -1.38
CA ASN A 60 4.50 7.28 -2.77
C ASN A 60 5.89 7.39 -3.41
N GLU A 61 6.82 8.05 -2.71
CA GLU A 61 8.22 8.10 -3.15
C GLU A 61 8.88 6.73 -3.19
N TYR A 62 8.63 5.89 -2.18
CA TYR A 62 9.20 4.54 -2.12
C TYR A 62 8.72 3.65 -3.28
N LEU A 63 7.42 3.65 -3.55
CA LEU A 63 6.78 2.85 -4.60
C LEU A 63 7.31 3.25 -5.97
N ILE A 64 7.46 4.55 -6.23
CA ILE A 64 7.97 5.05 -7.51
C ILE A 64 9.47 4.81 -7.64
N LYS A 65 10.28 5.19 -6.65
CA LYS A 65 11.75 5.19 -6.75
C LYS A 65 12.37 3.82 -6.55
N ASN A 66 11.87 3.03 -5.61
CA ASN A 66 12.48 1.76 -5.21
C ASN A 66 11.75 0.57 -5.83
N LEU A 67 10.43 0.66 -6.01
CA LEU A 67 9.62 -0.44 -6.53
C LEU A 67 9.23 -0.27 -8.01
N GLY A 68 9.50 0.89 -8.60
CA GLY A 68 9.28 1.17 -10.02
C GLY A 68 7.80 1.24 -10.42
N LEU A 69 6.88 1.44 -9.47
CA LEU A 69 5.47 1.66 -9.80
C LEU A 69 5.33 3.00 -10.51
N THR A 70 4.51 3.02 -11.55
CA THR A 70 4.11 4.26 -12.21
C THR A 70 3.23 5.10 -11.27
N PRO A 71 3.16 6.43 -11.49
CA PRO A 71 2.25 7.28 -10.73
C PRO A 71 0.78 6.82 -10.84
N PHE A 72 0.38 6.30 -12.01
CA PHE A 72 -0.95 5.73 -12.23
C PHE A 72 -1.21 4.48 -11.38
N GLU A 73 -0.26 3.54 -11.31
CA GLU A 73 -0.38 2.36 -10.46
C GLU A 73 -0.45 2.73 -8.97
N CYS A 74 0.29 3.77 -8.56
CA CYS A 74 0.19 4.30 -7.19
C CYS A 74 -1.22 4.85 -6.91
N ASP A 75 -1.80 5.62 -7.84
CA ASP A 75 -3.18 6.12 -7.71
C ASP A 75 -4.20 4.98 -7.64
N GLU A 76 -4.03 3.91 -8.42
CA GLU A 76 -4.89 2.73 -8.36
C GLU A 76 -4.76 2.00 -7.01
N LEU A 77 -3.54 1.88 -6.49
CA LEU A 77 -3.27 1.30 -5.17
C LEU A 77 -3.98 2.10 -4.06
N TRP A 78 -3.84 3.43 -4.06
CA TRP A 78 -4.48 4.29 -3.06
C TRP A 78 -6.00 4.31 -3.18
N SER A 79 -6.52 4.24 -4.41
CA SER A 79 -7.95 4.06 -4.67
C SER A 79 -8.48 2.73 -4.12
N ASN A 80 -7.68 1.65 -4.18
CA ASN A 80 -8.03 0.37 -3.57
C ASN A 80 -8.02 0.46 -2.02
N ALA A 81 -6.95 1.02 -1.45
CA ALA A 81 -6.85 1.24 0.00
C ALA A 81 -8.07 2.01 0.55
N GLN A 82 -8.53 3.02 -0.18
CA GLN A 82 -9.71 3.81 0.18
C GLN A 82 -11.01 2.99 0.25
N LYS A 83 -11.20 1.99 -0.62
CA LYS A 83 -12.39 1.14 -0.60
C LYS A 83 -12.45 0.27 0.66
N ASN A 84 -11.31 0.02 1.28
CA ASN A 84 -11.18 -0.75 2.53
C ASN A 84 -11.28 0.11 3.80
N LYS A 85 -11.76 1.37 3.70
CA LYS A 85 -11.92 2.38 4.78
C LYS A 85 -12.43 1.87 6.13
N LYS A 86 -13.27 0.83 6.16
CA LYS A 86 -13.80 0.26 7.41
C LYS A 86 -12.74 -0.32 8.35
N ILE A 87 -11.51 -0.53 7.83
CA ILE A 87 -10.40 -1.15 8.53
C ILE A 87 -9.31 -0.11 8.87
N LEU A 88 -9.37 1.11 8.33
CA LEU A 88 -8.26 2.07 8.40
C LEU A 88 -8.31 2.95 9.66
N SER A 89 -7.19 3.05 10.37
CA SER A 89 -6.97 4.01 11.44
C SER A 89 -7.21 5.48 11.00
N PRO A 90 -7.51 6.41 11.93
CA PRO A 90 -7.57 7.83 11.63
C PRO A 90 -6.28 8.38 11.01
N ALA A 91 -5.11 7.85 11.42
CA ALA A 91 -3.82 8.23 10.86
C ALA A 91 -3.72 7.79 9.38
N ALA A 92 -4.16 6.58 9.06
CA ALA A 92 -4.22 6.07 7.70
C ALA A 92 -5.14 6.93 6.80
N GLN A 93 -6.27 7.39 7.34
CA GLN A 93 -7.17 8.29 6.60
C GLN A 93 -6.53 9.65 6.32
N ILE A 94 -5.74 10.19 7.26
CA ILE A 94 -5.01 11.44 7.07
C ILE A 94 -3.91 11.26 6.02
N GLY A 95 -3.11 10.18 6.11
CA GLY A 95 -2.06 9.86 5.15
C GLY A 95 -2.61 9.74 3.73
N LEU A 96 -3.69 8.96 3.55
CA LEU A 96 -4.35 8.80 2.24
C LEU A 96 -4.88 10.12 1.66
N LYS A 97 -5.45 10.99 2.48
CA LYS A 97 -5.94 12.30 2.01
C LYS A 97 -4.81 13.15 1.43
N LYS A 98 -3.62 13.09 2.03
CA LYS A 98 -2.46 13.88 1.56
C LYS A 98 -1.99 13.45 0.17
N VAL A 99 -1.94 12.15 -0.10
CA VAL A 99 -1.46 11.64 -1.41
C VAL A 99 -2.53 11.71 -2.49
N MET A 100 -3.81 11.66 -2.13
CA MET A 100 -4.91 11.71 -3.11
C MET A 100 -5.40 13.13 -3.45
N LEU A 101 -4.98 14.16 -2.71
CA LEU A 101 -5.43 15.56 -2.94
C LEU A 101 -4.84 16.22 -4.19
N GLY A 102 -4.05 15.51 -4.97
CA GLY A 102 -3.65 15.91 -6.31
C GLY A 102 -3.63 14.67 -7.19
N SER A 103 -4.75 14.40 -7.87
CA SER A 103 -4.69 13.74 -9.17
C SER A 103 -3.55 14.40 -9.93
N ILE A 104 -2.50 13.64 -10.19
CA ILE A 104 -1.31 14.11 -10.90
C ILE A 104 -1.80 14.90 -12.12
N PRO A 105 -1.48 16.19 -12.27
CA PRO A 105 -1.76 16.86 -13.53
C PRO A 105 -0.94 16.13 -14.60
N ALA A 106 -1.66 15.70 -15.64
CA ALA A 106 -1.14 14.99 -16.81
C ALA A 106 0.07 15.71 -17.44
#